data_AF-D3I9U2-F1
#
_entry.id   AF-D3I9U2-F1
#
_cell.length_a   1.000
_cell.length_b   1.000
_cell.length_c   1.000
_cell.angle_alpha   90.00
_cell.angle_beta   90.00
_cell.angle_gamma   90.00
#
_symmetry.space_group_name_H-M   'P 1'
#
loop_
_entity.id
_entity.type
_entity.pdbx_description
1 polymer ?
#
loop_
_entity_poly.entity_id
_entity_poly.type
_entity_poly.pdbx_seq_one_letter_code
_entity_poly.pdbx_strand_id
1 'polypeptide(L)'
;MKRITDISQLKKGDVIVSIYDDREIRREFLCIHPHNDKYSLFLNELQDGCEKFYNSYLKTSEWYLFTKSKEDYNEIDTMVIESLKKSISLREQSIYKRQRSSSRQETEI
;
A
#
# COMPACT_ATOMS: atom_id res chain seq x y z
N MET A 1 2.08 -4.06 -13.70
CA MET A 1 0.79 -3.35 -13.59
C MET A 1 1.00 -1.88 -13.92
N LYS A 2 -0.03 -1.18 -14.43
CA LYS A 2 0.07 0.24 -14.77
C LYS A 2 -0.07 1.11 -13.52
N ARG A 3 0.91 1.96 -13.22
CA ARG A 3 0.80 2.95 -12.12
C ARG A 3 -0.28 4.00 -12.42
N ILE A 4 -1.11 4.28 -11.43
CA ILE A 4 -2.16 5.30 -11.48
C ILE A 4 -1.74 6.49 -10.61
N THR A 5 -1.68 7.66 -11.23
CA THR A 5 -1.22 8.90 -10.59
C THR A 5 -2.27 10.01 -10.60
N ASP A 6 -3.35 9.82 -11.36
CA ASP A 6 -4.44 10.79 -11.49
C ASP A 6 -5.78 10.08 -11.60
N ILE A 7 -6.82 10.67 -11.00
CA ILE A 7 -8.16 10.06 -10.93
C ILE A 7 -8.81 9.96 -12.32
N SER A 8 -8.48 10.86 -13.26
CA SER A 8 -8.99 10.83 -14.63
C SER A 8 -8.57 9.59 -15.43
N GLN A 9 -7.59 8.83 -14.91
CA GLN A 9 -7.13 7.58 -15.51
C GLN A 9 -8.03 6.39 -15.20
N LEU A 10 -8.98 6.55 -14.26
CA LEU A 10 -9.88 5.51 -13.79
C LEU A 10 -11.28 5.67 -14.38
N LYS A 11 -11.91 4.53 -14.66
CA LYS A 11 -13.32 4.38 -15.03
C LYS A 11 -14.05 3.65 -13.92
N LYS A 12 -15.36 3.91 -13.79
CA LYS A 12 -16.20 3.20 -12.82
C LYS A 12 -16.03 1.68 -12.97
N GLY A 13 -15.75 1.00 -11.87
CA GLY A 13 -15.49 -0.44 -11.81
C GLY A 13 -14.01 -0.82 -11.92
N ASP A 14 -13.11 0.11 -12.23
CA ASP A 14 -11.67 -0.15 -12.21
C ASP A 14 -11.21 -0.45 -10.79
N VAL A 15 -10.39 -1.48 -10.63
CA VAL A 15 -9.79 -1.84 -9.33
C VAL A 15 -8.36 -1.33 -9.31
N ILE A 16 -8.01 -0.63 -8.24
CA ILE A 16 -6.62 -0.25 -7.95
C ILE A 16 -6.09 -1.04 -6.76
N VAL A 17 -4.81 -1.36 -6.79
CA VAL A 17 -4.09 -2.10 -5.75
C VAL A 17 -2.90 -1.29 -5.25
N SER A 18 -2.62 -1.39 -3.95
CA SER A 18 -1.41 -0.89 -3.31
C SER A 18 -0.94 -1.92 -2.29
N ILE A 19 0.37 -1.97 -2.05
CA ILE A 19 0.92 -2.70 -0.91
C ILE A 19 1.09 -1.70 0.24
N TYR A 20 0.52 -2.02 1.40
CA TYR A 20 0.59 -1.22 2.61
C TYR A 20 0.70 -2.14 3.82
N ASP A 21 1.65 -1.86 4.71
CA ASP A 21 1.95 -2.69 5.88
C ASP A 21 2.10 -4.18 5.54
N ASP A 22 2.91 -4.45 4.50
CA ASP A 22 3.19 -5.78 3.97
C ASP A 22 1.95 -6.56 3.48
N ARG A 23 0.84 -5.87 3.23
CA ARG A 23 -0.42 -6.45 2.75
C ARG A 23 -0.92 -5.78 1.50
N GLU A 24 -1.61 -6.56 0.69
CA GLU A 24 -2.36 -6.04 -0.44
C GLU A 24 -3.62 -5.30 0.04
N ILE A 25 -3.86 -4.11 -0.51
CA ILE A 25 -5.11 -3.38 -0.38
C ILE A 25 -5.69 -3.14 -1.77
N ARG A 26 -6.93 -3.61 -1.99
CA ARG A 26 -7.70 -3.37 -3.22
C ARG A 26 -8.81 -2.36 -3.00
N ARG A 27 -9.05 -1.52 -4.00
CA ARG A 27 -10.12 -0.52 -4.00
C ARG A 27 -10.77 -0.43 -5.38
N GLU A 28 -12.08 -0.63 -5.46
CA GLU A 28 -12.84 -0.47 -6.71
C GLU A 28 -13.36 0.97 -6.83
N PHE A 29 -13.03 1.66 -7.91
CA PHE A 29 -13.43 3.04 -8.14
C PHE A 29 -14.91 3.13 -8.54
N LEU A 30 -15.68 3.92 -7.79
CA LEU A 30 -17.09 4.18 -8.10
C LEU A 30 -17.26 5.46 -8.91
N CYS A 31 -16.81 6.57 -8.34
CA CYS A 31 -16.89 7.90 -8.94
C CYS A 31 -16.11 8.93 -8.11
N ILE A 32 -15.87 10.09 -8.71
CA ILE A 32 -15.51 11.32 -7.98
C ILE A 32 -16.70 11.73 -7.12
N HIS A 33 -16.47 12.15 -5.88
CA HIS A 33 -17.55 12.53 -4.99
C HIS A 33 -18.34 13.72 -5.57
N PRO A 34 -19.69 13.65 -5.64
CA PRO A 34 -20.51 14.58 -6.43
C PRO A 34 -20.46 16.03 -5.93
N HIS A 35 -20.11 16.24 -4.66
CA HIS A 35 -20.02 17.57 -4.05
C HIS A 35 -18.58 17.99 -3.73
N ASN A 36 -17.57 17.16 -4.04
CA ASN A 36 -16.18 17.47 -3.72
C ASN A 36 -15.22 16.70 -4.63
N ASP A 37 -14.55 17.39 -5.54
CA ASP A 37 -13.62 16.81 -6.51
C ASP A 37 -12.26 16.39 -5.91
N LYS A 38 -12.00 16.70 -4.63
CA LYS A 38 -10.73 16.36 -3.95
C LYS A 38 -10.65 14.91 -3.49
N TYR A 39 -11.79 14.24 -3.33
CA TYR A 39 -11.83 12.83 -2.94
C TYR A 39 -12.83 12.05 -3.76
N SER A 40 -12.60 10.75 -3.84
CA SER A 40 -13.40 9.83 -4.64
C SER A 40 -13.97 8.72 -3.77
N LEU A 41 -15.04 8.13 -4.26
CA LEU A 41 -15.67 6.98 -3.63
C LEU A 41 -15.05 5.71 -4.20
N PHE A 42 -14.59 4.86 -3.29
CA PHE A 42 -14.08 3.54 -3.59
C PHE A 42 -14.77 2.51 -2.70
N LEU A 43 -15.10 1.34 -3.26
CA LEU A 43 -15.44 0.17 -2.45
C LEU A 43 -14.15 -0.47 -1.95
N ASN A 44 -14.14 -0.85 -0.67
CA ASN A 44 -13.08 -1.64 -0.08
C ASN A 44 -13.58 -3.08 0.08
N GLU A 45 -12.89 -4.04 -0.51
CA GLU A 45 -13.28 -5.46 -0.40
C GLU A 45 -13.21 -5.99 1.04
N LEU A 46 -12.39 -5.36 1.90
CA LEU A 46 -12.05 -5.88 3.24
C LEU A 46 -12.70 -5.11 4.39
N GLN A 47 -13.45 -4.04 4.12
CA GLN A 47 -14.07 -3.22 5.17
C GLN A 47 -15.52 -2.90 4.81
N ASP A 48 -16.39 -3.05 5.80
CA ASP A 48 -17.76 -2.56 5.73
C ASP A 48 -17.73 -1.04 5.98
N GLY A 49 -17.56 -0.26 4.91
CA GLY A 49 -17.46 1.20 4.95
C GLY A 49 -16.61 1.78 3.82
N CYS A 50 -16.96 2.99 3.38
CA CYS A 50 -16.21 3.75 2.38
C CYS A 50 -15.43 4.88 3.06
N GLU A 51 -14.25 4.57 3.63
CA GLU A 51 -13.35 5.63 4.09
C GLU A 51 -13.03 6.62 2.96
N LYS A 52 -12.88 7.90 3.30
CA LYS A 52 -12.56 8.95 2.32
C LYS A 52 -11.22 8.65 1.64
N PHE A 53 -11.26 8.43 0.34
CA PHE A 53 -10.06 8.32 -0.48
C PHE A 53 -9.72 9.66 -1.12
N TYR A 54 -8.68 10.33 -0.62
CA TYR A 54 -8.24 11.59 -1.22
C TYR A 54 -7.50 11.34 -2.53
N ASN A 55 -7.89 12.04 -3.60
CA ASN A 55 -7.32 11.85 -4.94
C ASN A 55 -5.81 12.13 -4.97
N SER A 56 -5.31 12.96 -4.04
CA SER A 56 -3.88 13.21 -3.85
C SER A 56 -3.08 11.97 -3.49
N TYR A 57 -3.71 10.94 -2.89
CA TYR A 57 -3.04 9.69 -2.54
C TYR A 57 -2.54 8.91 -3.76
N LEU A 58 -3.14 9.10 -4.94
CA LEU A 58 -2.64 8.51 -6.19
C LEU A 58 -1.24 9.06 -6.55
N LYS A 59 -0.90 10.27 -6.11
CA LYS A 59 0.41 10.89 -6.37
C LYS A 59 1.45 10.49 -5.34
N THR A 60 1.05 10.41 -4.07
CA THR A 60 1.98 10.17 -2.95
C THR A 60 2.19 8.69 -2.64
N SER A 61 1.22 7.84 -2.98
CA SER A 61 1.26 6.40 -2.73
C SER A 61 1.31 5.63 -4.05
N GLU A 62 1.82 4.40 -4.00
CA GLU A 62 1.98 3.57 -5.18
C GLU A 62 0.73 2.73 -5.43
N TRP A 63 -0.20 3.33 -6.17
CA TRP A 63 -1.41 2.64 -6.64
C TRP A 63 -1.24 2.17 -8.09
N TYR A 64 -1.70 0.95 -8.36
CA TYR A 64 -1.59 0.31 -9.66
C TYR A 64 -2.96 -0.18 -10.13
N LEU A 65 -3.24 -0.09 -11.42
CA LEU A 65 -4.45 -0.66 -12.02
C LEU A 65 -4.35 -2.18 -12.01
N PHE A 66 -5.38 -2.81 -11.48
CA PHE A 66 -5.51 -4.26 -11.37
C PHE A 66 -6.55 -4.78 -12.36
N THR A 67 -6.10 -5.59 -13.30
CA THR A 67 -6.90 -6.14 -14.40
C THR A 67 -7.34 -7.59 -14.16
N LYS A 68 -6.99 -8.17 -13.01
CA LYS A 68 -7.25 -9.58 -12.65
C LYS A 68 -6.55 -10.59 -13.58
N SER A 69 -5.50 -10.15 -14.28
CA SER A 69 -4.65 -11.04 -15.08
C SER A 69 -3.76 -11.89 -14.17
N LYS A 70 -3.31 -13.04 -14.66
CA LYS A 70 -2.36 -13.90 -13.91
C LYS A 70 -1.06 -13.16 -13.63
N GLU A 71 -0.63 -12.33 -14.58
CA GLU A 71 0.56 -11.50 -14.49
C GLU A 71 0.44 -10.49 -13.36
N ASP A 72 -0.72 -9.85 -13.20
CA ASP A 72 -0.96 -8.91 -12.10
C ASP A 72 -0.86 -9.60 -10.74
N TYR A 73 -1.44 -10.81 -10.59
CA TYR A 73 -1.33 -11.58 -9.35
C TYR A 73 0.13 -11.90 -9.00
N ASN A 74 0.91 -12.38 -9.98
CA ASN A 74 2.33 -12.68 -9.76
C ASN A 74 3.14 -11.44 -9.37
N GLU A 75 2.81 -10.28 -9.95
CA GLU A 75 3.47 -9.02 -9.64
C GLU A 75 3.12 -8.54 -8.22
N ILE A 76 1.85 -8.64 -7.82
CA ILE A 76 1.40 -8.37 -6.45
C ILE A 76 2.14 -9.25 -5.45
N ASP A 77 2.18 -10.57 -5.68
CA ASP A 77 2.89 -11.51 -4.79
C ASP A 77 4.37 -11.13 -4.66
N THR A 78 5.00 -10.74 -5.76
CA THR A 78 6.39 -10.27 -5.77
C THR A 78 6.56 -9.02 -4.91
N MET A 79 5.70 -8.01 -5.09
CA MET A 79 5.73 -6.77 -4.31
C MET A 79 5.53 -7.01 -2.80
N VAL A 80 4.61 -7.92 -2.44
CA VAL A 80 4.38 -8.32 -1.03
C VAL A 80 5.62 -8.99 -0.45
N ILE A 81 6.22 -9.94 -1.17
CA ILE A 81 7.44 -10.63 -0.74
C ILE A 81 8.60 -9.63 -0.53
N GLU A 82 8.76 -8.67 -1.44
CA GLU A 82 9.79 -7.63 -1.32
C GLU A 82 9.56 -6.72 -0.11
N SER A 83 8.31 -6.32 0.13
CA SER A 83 7.93 -5.54 1.32
C SER A 83 8.27 -6.31 2.61
N LEU A 84 7.87 -7.58 2.69
CA LEU A 84 8.16 -8.45 3.84
C LEU A 84 9.66 -8.61 4.09
N LYS A 85 10.46 -8.87 3.04
CA LYS A 85 11.93 -8.97 3.16
C LYS A 85 12.53 -7.70 3.74
N LYS A 86 12.06 -6.54 3.30
CA LYS A 86 12.51 -5.23 3.82
C LYS A 86 12.14 -5.07 5.29
N SER A 87 10.90 -5.37 5.67
CA SER A 87 10.43 -5.32 7.06
C SER A 87 11.21 -6.24 7.99
N ILE A 88 11.51 -7.47 7.55
CA ILE A 88 12.36 -8.42 8.28
C ILE A 88 13.75 -7.83 8.49
N SER A 89 14.40 -7.35 7.42
CA SER A 89 15.75 -6.78 7.49
C SER A 89 15.83 -5.58 8.44
N LEU A 90 14.84 -4.68 8.41
CA LEU A 90 14.75 -3.55 9.34
C LEU A 90 14.61 -4.02 10.79
N ARG A 91 13.81 -5.07 11.02
CA ARG A 91 13.61 -5.64 12.36
C ARG A 91 14.88 -6.30 12.88
N GLU A 92 15.58 -7.09 12.07
CA GLU A 92 16.87 -7.69 12.41
C GLU A 92 17.91 -6.62 12.81
N GLN A 93 18.03 -5.55 12.02
CA GLN A 93 18.91 -4.42 12.35
C GLN A 93 18.55 -3.77 13.68
N SER A 94 17.24 -3.62 13.97
CA SER A 94 16.78 -3.05 15.24
C SER A 94 17.14 -3.93 16.44
N ILE A 95 17.16 -5.25 16.28
CA ILE A 95 17.51 -6.22 17.32
C ILE A 95 19.01 -6.14 17.58
N TYR A 96 19.82 -6.17 16.52
CA TYR A 96 21.29 -6.06 16.63
C TYR A 96 21.72 -4.76 17.33
N LYS A 97 21.11 -3.62 16.97
CA LYS A 97 21.39 -2.34 17.62
C LYS A 97 21.07 -2.37 19.12
N ARG A 98 19.94 -2.96 19.52
CA ARG A 98 19.52 -3.10 20.92
C ARG A 98 20.48 -3.96 21.73
N GLN A 99 20.88 -5.12 21.20
CA GLN A 99 21.87 -5.99 21.84
C GLN A 99 23.20 -5.25 22.06
N ARG A 100 23.69 -4.55 21.04
CA ARG A 100 24.94 -3.77 21.13
C ARG A 100 24.88 -2.64 22.15
N SER A 101 23.74 -1.96 22.30
CA SER A 101 23.58 -0.93 23.33
C SER A 101 23.56 -1.51 24.75
N SER A 102 22.93 -2.67 24.95
CA SER A 102 22.91 -3.35 26.25
C SER A 102 24.30 -3.84 26.65
N SER A 103 25.05 -4.46 25.72
CA SER A 103 26.41 -4.94 26.01
C SER A 103 27.41 -3.82 26.31
N ARG A 104 27.19 -2.59 25.82
CA ARG A 104 28.05 -1.43 26.15
C ARG A 104 27.83 -0.90 27.56
N GLN A 105 26.59 -0.93 28.04
CA GLN A 105 26.25 -0.49 29.40
C GLN A 105 26.81 -1.45 30.47
N GLU A 106 26.97 -2.73 30.17
CA GLU A 106 27.53 -3.74 31.08
C GLU A 106 29.06 -3.63 31.24
N THR A 107 29.77 -3.07 30.25
CA THR A 107 31.24 -2.88 30.30
C THR A 107 31.72 -1.59 30.97
N GLU A 108 30.81 -0.68 31.34
CA GLU A 108 31.13 0.62 31.96
C GLU A 108 30.90 0.64 33.49
N ILE A 109 30.74 -0.55 34.13
CA ILE A 109 30.56 -0.73 35.59
C ILE A 109 31.78 -1.40 36.20
#